data_AF-A0ABD7EGB0-F1
#
_entry.id   AF-A0ABD7EGB0-F1
#
_cell.length_a   1.000
_cell.length_b   1.000
_cell.length_c   1.000
_cell.angle_alpha   90.00
_cell.angle_beta   90.00
_cell.angle_gamma   90.00
#
_symmetry.space_group_name_H-M   'P 1'
#
loop_
_entity.id
_entity.type
_entity.pdbx_description
1 polymer ?
#
loop_
_entity_poly.entity_id
_entity_poly.type
_entity_poly.pdbx_seq_one_letter_code
_entity_poly.pdbx_strand_id
1 'polypeptide(L)'
;MSRSAKPQNGRRRFLRDVVRTAGGLAAVGVALGLQQQTARASGVRLRPPGAINENAFASACVRCGQCVQACPYDTLKLATLASGLSAGTPYFVARDIPCEMCEDVPCAKVCPSGALDREIESIDDARMGLAVLVDQENCLNFQGLRCDVCYRECPKIDEAITLELERNTRTGKHARFLPTVHSDACTGCGKCEKVCVLEQPAIKVLPLSLAKGELGHHYRFGWLEGNDGKS
;
A
#
# COMPACT_ATOMS: atom_id res chain seq x y z
N MET A 1 -71.06 -36.30 -11.74
CA MET A 1 -69.71 -36.69 -11.29
C MET A 1 -68.82 -35.46 -11.36
N SER A 2 -68.47 -34.85 -10.23
CA SER A 2 -67.52 -33.72 -10.20
C SER A 2 -66.45 -34.03 -9.15
N ARG A 3 -65.21 -34.25 -9.59
CA ARG A 3 -64.05 -34.40 -8.72
C ARG A 3 -63.46 -33.01 -8.49
N SER A 4 -63.64 -32.50 -7.26
CA SER A 4 -63.04 -31.25 -6.80
C SER A 4 -61.53 -31.45 -6.55
N ALA A 5 -60.71 -30.64 -7.21
CA ALA A 5 -59.25 -30.68 -7.09
C ALA A 5 -58.78 -30.07 -5.75
N LYS A 6 -57.93 -30.81 -5.03
CA LYS A 6 -57.37 -30.43 -3.72
C LYS A 6 -56.28 -29.34 -3.90
N PRO A 7 -56.25 -28.24 -3.13
CA PRO A 7 -55.25 -27.19 -3.30
C PRO A 7 -53.92 -27.60 -2.62
N GLN A 8 -52.96 -28.15 -3.38
CA GLN A 8 -51.65 -28.55 -2.86
C GLN A 8 -50.54 -27.47 -2.92
N ASN A 9 -50.86 -26.20 -3.24
CA ASN A 9 -49.83 -25.20 -3.61
C ASN A 9 -49.49 -24.11 -2.57
N GLY A 10 -50.18 -24.00 -1.43
CA GLY A 10 -49.94 -22.91 -0.46
C GLY A 10 -48.71 -23.11 0.45
N ARG A 11 -48.61 -24.27 1.11
CA ARG A 11 -47.55 -24.56 2.10
C ARG A 11 -46.16 -24.64 1.46
N ARG A 12 -46.06 -25.20 0.26
CA ARG A 12 -44.81 -25.28 -0.51
C ARG A 12 -44.35 -23.91 -1.02
N ARG A 13 -45.30 -23.01 -1.32
CA ARG A 13 -45.01 -21.64 -1.74
C ARG A 13 -44.52 -20.80 -0.54
N PHE A 14 -45.20 -20.90 0.60
CA PHE A 14 -44.78 -20.27 1.85
C PHE A 14 -43.37 -20.70 2.29
N LEU A 15 -43.07 -22.01 2.30
CA LEU A 15 -41.72 -22.50 2.65
C LEU A 15 -40.66 -22.00 1.67
N ARG A 16 -40.98 -21.92 0.36
CA ARG A 16 -40.06 -21.33 -0.63
C ARG A 16 -39.85 -19.85 -0.40
N ASP A 17 -40.89 -19.10 -0.07
CA ASP A 17 -40.80 -17.67 0.16
C ASP A 17 -39.99 -17.36 1.42
N VAL A 18 -40.19 -18.13 2.50
CA VAL A 18 -39.36 -18.03 3.73
C VAL A 18 -37.90 -18.37 3.45
N VAL A 19 -37.60 -19.44 2.71
CA VAL A 19 -36.21 -19.79 2.36
C VAL A 19 -35.57 -18.72 1.49
N ARG A 20 -36.32 -18.13 0.55
CA ARG A 20 -35.83 -17.05 -0.32
C ARG A 20 -35.57 -15.77 0.45
N THR A 21 -36.47 -15.35 1.35
CA THR A 21 -36.29 -14.14 2.15
C THR A 21 -35.18 -14.32 3.18
N ALA A 22 -35.13 -15.46 3.87
CA ALA A 22 -34.05 -15.77 4.81
C ALA A 22 -32.69 -15.85 4.10
N GLY A 23 -32.62 -16.53 2.96
CA GLY A 23 -31.40 -16.59 2.14
C GLY A 23 -30.98 -15.22 1.60
N GLY A 24 -31.93 -14.40 1.15
CA GLY A 24 -31.67 -13.03 0.71
C GLY A 24 -31.14 -12.14 1.82
N LEU A 25 -31.76 -12.16 3.00
CA LEU A 25 -31.31 -11.40 4.16
C LEU A 25 -29.93 -11.86 4.66
N ALA A 26 -29.65 -13.17 4.66
CA ALA A 26 -28.35 -13.69 5.02
C ALA A 26 -27.26 -13.23 4.04
N ALA A 27 -27.53 -13.27 2.74
CA ALA A 27 -26.60 -12.79 1.71
C ALA A 27 -26.31 -11.28 1.85
N VAL A 28 -27.35 -10.47 2.11
CA VAL A 28 -27.20 -9.03 2.38
C VAL A 28 -26.40 -8.80 3.66
N GLY A 29 -26.66 -9.55 4.72
CA GLY A 29 -25.90 -9.47 5.97
C GLY A 29 -24.41 -9.78 5.77
N VAL A 30 -24.08 -10.82 5.00
CA VAL A 30 -22.69 -11.16 4.65
C VAL A 30 -22.04 -10.07 3.80
N ALA A 31 -22.74 -9.56 2.78
CA ALA A 31 -22.22 -8.48 1.93
C ALA A 31 -21.93 -7.21 2.74
N LEU A 32 -22.86 -6.80 3.62
CA LEU A 32 -22.67 -5.66 4.51
C LEU A 32 -21.56 -5.91 5.53
N GLY A 33 -21.43 -7.14 6.06
CA GLY A 33 -20.36 -7.51 6.96
C GLY A 33 -18.97 -7.40 6.31
N LEU A 34 -18.82 -7.92 5.09
CA LEU A 34 -17.57 -7.81 4.31
C LEU A 34 -17.26 -6.35 3.99
N GLN A 35 -18.27 -5.55 3.61
CA GLN A 35 -18.09 -4.12 3.33
C GLN A 35 -17.74 -3.32 4.58
N GLN A 36 -18.21 -3.73 5.76
CA GLN A 36 -17.83 -3.08 7.00
C GLN A 36 -16.39 -3.42 7.40
N GLN A 37 -15.92 -4.64 7.09
CA GLN A 37 -14.54 -5.05 7.32
C GLN A 37 -13.56 -4.31 6.40
N THR A 38 -13.89 -4.14 5.11
CA THR A 38 -13.06 -3.35 4.19
C THR A 38 -12.92 -1.91 4.67
N ALA A 39 -14.03 -1.29 5.08
CA ALA A 39 -14.06 0.08 5.59
C ALA A 39 -13.26 0.27 6.90
N ARG A 40 -13.17 -0.78 7.73
CA ARG A 40 -12.38 -0.77 8.96
C ARG A 40 -10.91 -1.11 8.75
N ALA A 41 -10.51 -1.54 7.55
CA ALA A 41 -9.15 -1.94 7.34
C ALA A 41 -8.20 -0.74 7.43
N SER A 42 -7.37 -0.75 8.47
CA SER A 42 -6.33 0.25 8.69
C SER A 42 -5.07 -0.09 7.91
N GLY A 43 -4.37 0.94 7.47
CA GLY A 43 -3.05 0.80 6.83
C GLY A 43 -3.12 0.78 5.31
N VAL A 44 -2.06 1.32 4.71
CA VAL A 44 -1.91 1.41 3.26
C VAL A 44 -1.29 0.11 2.77
N ARG A 45 -1.91 -0.48 1.74
CA ARG A 45 -1.46 -1.76 1.17
C ARG A 45 -0.53 -1.47 0.01
N LEU A 46 0.69 -1.96 0.12
CA LEU A 46 1.76 -1.75 -0.84
C LEU A 46 2.06 -3.05 -1.58
N ARG A 47 2.51 -2.92 -2.83
CA ARG A 47 2.91 -4.07 -3.64
C ARG A 47 4.35 -4.48 -3.32
N PRO A 48 4.70 -5.77 -3.44
CA PRO A 48 6.07 -6.24 -3.22
C PRO A 48 7.10 -5.58 -4.16
N PRO A 49 8.41 -5.74 -3.87
CA PRO A 49 9.47 -5.35 -4.79
C PRO A 49 9.28 -5.92 -6.20
N GLY A 50 9.63 -5.13 -7.22
CA GLY A 50 9.51 -5.52 -8.62
C GLY A 50 8.09 -5.51 -9.18
N ALA A 51 7.08 -5.09 -8.43
CA ALA A 51 5.72 -5.03 -8.97
C ALA A 51 5.61 -4.10 -10.18
N ILE A 52 5.03 -4.62 -11.26
CA ILE A 52 4.63 -3.81 -12.40
C ILE A 52 3.52 -2.82 -11.99
N ASN A 53 3.22 -1.87 -12.88
CA ASN A 53 2.18 -0.87 -12.64
C ASN A 53 0.85 -1.51 -12.19
N GLU A 54 0.18 -0.88 -11.21
CA GLU A 54 -1.05 -1.40 -10.58
C GLU A 54 -2.14 -1.77 -11.60
N ASN A 55 -2.27 -1.02 -12.69
CA ASN A 55 -3.26 -1.27 -13.73
C ASN A 55 -3.05 -2.61 -14.46
N ALA A 56 -1.80 -3.05 -14.60
CA ALA A 56 -1.43 -4.31 -15.24
C ALA A 56 -1.20 -5.44 -14.22
N PHE A 57 -0.95 -5.10 -12.95
CA PHE A 57 -0.57 -6.07 -11.92
C PHE A 57 -1.67 -7.12 -11.66
N ALA A 58 -2.92 -6.69 -11.52
CA ALA A 58 -4.04 -7.57 -11.18
C ALA A 58 -4.36 -8.62 -12.26
N SER A 59 -4.09 -8.31 -13.52
CA SER A 59 -4.26 -9.20 -14.66
C SER A 59 -3.06 -10.11 -14.87
N ALA A 60 -1.84 -9.60 -14.66
CA ALA A 60 -0.61 -10.39 -14.77
C ALA A 60 -0.45 -11.40 -13.62
N CYS A 61 -0.95 -11.09 -12.42
CA CYS A 61 -0.80 -11.96 -11.26
C CYS A 61 -1.68 -13.22 -11.37
N VAL A 62 -1.05 -14.39 -11.44
CA VAL A 62 -1.75 -15.69 -11.47
C VAL A 62 -2.17 -16.20 -10.08
N ARG A 63 -1.95 -15.40 -9.01
CA ARG A 63 -2.40 -15.69 -7.63
C ARG A 63 -1.85 -17.02 -7.06
N CYS A 64 -0.64 -17.39 -7.46
CA CYS A 64 -0.01 -18.65 -7.04
C CYS A 64 0.55 -18.62 -5.60
N GLY A 65 0.76 -17.44 -5.01
CA GLY A 65 1.27 -17.29 -3.65
C GLY A 65 2.76 -17.60 -3.45
N GLN A 66 3.51 -17.92 -4.50
CA GLN A 66 4.94 -18.26 -4.39
C GLN A 66 5.79 -17.12 -3.82
N CYS A 67 5.49 -15.86 -4.16
CA CYS A 67 6.16 -14.69 -3.60
C CYS A 67 5.99 -14.57 -2.08
N VAL A 68 4.81 -14.94 -1.56
CA VAL A 68 4.52 -14.93 -0.11
C VAL A 68 5.34 -16.00 0.59
N GLN A 69 5.43 -17.20 0.03
CA GLN A 69 6.22 -18.30 0.58
C GLN A 69 7.73 -18.04 0.51
N ALA A 70 8.19 -17.35 -0.52
CA ALA A 70 9.60 -17.00 -0.71
C ALA A 70 10.06 -15.81 0.15
N CYS A 71 9.14 -15.07 0.79
CA CYS A 71 9.49 -13.97 1.67
C CYS A 71 9.93 -14.51 3.04
N PRO A 72 11.19 -14.31 3.46
CA PRO A 72 11.69 -14.89 4.70
C PRO A 72 11.21 -14.18 5.98
N TYR A 73 10.54 -13.02 5.84
CA TYR A 73 10.16 -12.14 6.96
C TYR A 73 8.65 -12.04 7.20
N ASP A 74 7.84 -12.89 6.54
CA ASP A 74 6.37 -12.85 6.63
C ASP A 74 5.74 -11.47 6.31
N THR A 75 6.48 -10.62 5.59
CA THR A 75 6.04 -9.28 5.18
C THR A 75 4.82 -9.36 4.26
N LEU A 76 4.81 -10.32 3.33
CA LEU A 76 3.81 -10.42 2.28
C LEU A 76 2.60 -11.24 2.73
N LYS A 77 1.40 -10.76 2.38
CA LYS A 77 0.12 -11.42 2.62
C LYS A 77 -0.68 -11.48 1.32
N LEU A 78 -1.58 -12.46 1.21
CA LEU A 78 -2.51 -12.55 0.09
C LEU A 78 -3.77 -11.74 0.38
N ALA A 79 -4.17 -10.89 -0.57
CA ALA A 79 -5.38 -10.10 -0.48
C ALA A 79 -6.61 -11.01 -0.40
N THR A 80 -7.47 -10.76 0.59
CA THR A 80 -8.81 -11.34 0.67
C THR A 80 -9.81 -10.49 -0.08
N LEU A 81 -11.04 -10.98 -0.27
CA LEU A 81 -12.14 -10.17 -0.81
C LEU A 81 -12.41 -8.90 0.02
N ALA A 82 -12.11 -8.94 1.32
CA ALA A 82 -12.26 -7.80 2.23
C ALA A 82 -11.03 -6.87 2.26
N SER A 83 -10.01 -7.12 1.43
CA SER A 83 -8.77 -6.33 1.46
C SER A 83 -8.82 -5.07 0.59
N GLY A 84 -9.86 -4.87 -0.22
CA GLY A 84 -9.94 -3.73 -1.15
C GLY A 84 -8.93 -3.78 -2.31
N LEU A 85 -8.14 -4.85 -2.40
CA LEU A 85 -7.29 -5.20 -3.54
C LEU A 85 -7.90 -6.39 -4.28
N SER A 86 -7.45 -6.63 -5.50
CA SER A 86 -7.81 -7.85 -6.23
C SER A 86 -7.46 -9.10 -5.40
N ALA A 87 -8.45 -9.92 -5.07
CA ALA A 87 -8.25 -11.09 -4.21
C ALA A 87 -7.18 -12.04 -4.79
N GLY A 88 -6.38 -12.61 -3.89
CA GLY A 88 -5.26 -13.50 -4.20
C GLY A 88 -3.98 -12.78 -4.66
N THR A 89 -3.98 -11.45 -4.76
CA THR A 89 -2.76 -10.69 -5.08
C THR A 89 -1.92 -10.42 -3.83
N PRO A 90 -0.58 -10.43 -3.93
CA PRO A 90 0.28 -10.15 -2.78
C PRO A 90 0.30 -8.66 -2.44
N TYR A 91 0.41 -8.36 -1.14
CA TYR A 91 0.59 -7.02 -0.61
C TYR A 91 1.30 -7.06 0.75
N PHE A 92 1.76 -5.92 1.24
CA PHE A 92 2.19 -5.74 2.62
C PHE A 92 1.66 -4.42 3.19
N VAL A 93 1.75 -4.26 4.51
CA VAL A 93 1.41 -3.02 5.21
C VAL A 93 2.64 -2.58 5.98
N ALA A 94 3.24 -1.46 5.57
CA ALA A 94 4.51 -0.96 6.10
C ALA A 94 4.52 -0.83 7.63
N ARG A 95 3.41 -0.35 8.21
CA ARG A 95 3.25 -0.20 9.66
C ARG A 95 3.28 -1.52 10.44
N ASP A 96 2.84 -2.61 9.83
CA ASP A 96 2.81 -3.94 10.45
C ASP A 96 4.19 -4.59 10.38
N ILE A 97 4.61 -4.94 9.16
CA ILE A 97 5.90 -5.54 8.85
C ILE A 97 6.35 -4.91 7.52
N PRO A 98 7.40 -4.08 7.51
CA PRO A 98 7.90 -3.47 6.28
C PRO A 98 8.66 -4.47 5.41
N CYS A 99 9.05 -4.04 4.21
CA CYS A 99 10.01 -4.78 3.39
C CYS A 99 11.40 -4.68 4.02
N GLU A 100 12.02 -5.83 4.24
CA GLU A 100 13.38 -5.94 4.80
C GLU A 100 14.50 -5.75 3.77
N MET A 101 14.16 -5.43 2.51
CA MET A 101 15.12 -5.10 1.45
C MET A 101 16.16 -6.21 1.18
N CYS A 102 15.70 -7.46 1.03
CA CYS A 102 16.59 -8.58 0.67
C CYS A 102 17.35 -8.31 -0.64
N GLU A 103 18.67 -8.49 -0.64
CA GLU A 103 19.54 -8.25 -1.81
C GLU A 103 19.17 -9.13 -3.02
N ASP A 104 18.77 -10.38 -2.77
CA ASP A 104 18.42 -11.38 -3.80
C ASP A 104 16.97 -11.28 -4.29
N VAL A 105 16.16 -10.43 -3.66
CA VAL A 105 14.73 -10.18 -3.99
C VAL A 105 13.95 -11.47 -4.29
N PRO A 106 13.96 -12.47 -3.38
CA PRO A 106 13.50 -13.83 -3.69
C PRO A 106 12.03 -13.86 -4.07
N CYS A 107 11.23 -12.96 -3.48
CA CYS A 107 9.81 -12.81 -3.77
C CYS A 107 9.52 -12.45 -5.24
N ALA A 108 10.38 -11.65 -5.88
CA ALA A 108 10.24 -11.28 -7.28
C ALA A 108 10.79 -12.37 -8.21
N LYS A 109 11.98 -12.93 -7.89
CA LYS A 109 12.63 -13.98 -8.70
C LYS A 109 11.76 -15.23 -8.90
N VAL A 110 10.97 -15.62 -7.88
CA VAL A 110 10.07 -16.78 -7.98
C VAL A 110 8.80 -16.53 -8.79
N CYS A 111 8.48 -15.28 -9.18
CA CYS A 111 7.20 -14.96 -9.82
C CYS A 111 7.09 -15.58 -11.22
N PRO A 112 6.21 -16.58 -11.46
CA PRO A 112 6.18 -17.27 -12.73
C PRO A 112 5.51 -16.46 -13.86
N SER A 113 4.66 -15.50 -13.51
CA SER A 113 3.85 -14.75 -14.48
C SER A 113 4.42 -13.40 -14.88
N GLY A 114 5.53 -12.97 -14.27
CA GLY A 114 6.11 -11.63 -14.52
C GLY A 114 5.31 -10.47 -13.93
N ALA A 115 4.35 -10.74 -13.02
CA ALA A 115 3.67 -9.68 -12.28
C ALA A 115 4.62 -8.93 -11.33
N LEU A 116 5.61 -9.65 -10.83
CA LEU A 116 6.82 -9.09 -10.23
C LEU A 116 7.95 -9.30 -11.25
N ASP A 117 8.71 -8.25 -11.51
CA ASP A 117 9.86 -8.25 -12.39
C ASP A 117 10.94 -9.18 -11.83
N ARG A 118 11.20 -10.26 -12.55
CA ARG A 118 12.20 -11.27 -12.18
C ARG A 118 13.61 -10.80 -12.52
N GLU A 119 13.74 -9.84 -13.41
CA GLU A 119 15.03 -9.34 -13.87
C GLU A 119 15.50 -8.12 -13.08
N ILE A 120 14.76 -7.71 -12.03
CA ILE A 120 15.20 -6.67 -11.11
C ILE A 120 16.63 -6.96 -10.63
N GLU A 121 17.55 -6.05 -10.94
CA GLU A 121 18.99 -6.22 -10.70
C GLU A 121 19.33 -5.94 -9.25
N SER A 122 18.82 -4.82 -8.72
CA SER A 122 18.99 -4.40 -7.33
C SER A 122 17.66 -4.14 -6.64
N ILE A 123 17.59 -4.46 -5.35
CA ILE A 123 16.45 -4.09 -4.49
C ILE A 123 16.23 -2.57 -4.42
N ASP A 124 17.27 -1.77 -4.69
CA ASP A 124 17.20 -0.30 -4.69
C ASP A 124 16.42 0.27 -5.89
N ASP A 125 16.25 -0.55 -6.95
CA ASP A 125 15.43 -0.18 -8.11
C ASP A 125 13.95 -0.45 -7.89
N ALA A 126 13.59 -1.12 -6.78
CA ALA A 126 12.20 -1.38 -6.45
C ALA A 126 11.44 -0.06 -6.23
N ARG A 127 10.19 -0.02 -6.70
CA ARG A 127 9.25 1.09 -6.51
C ARG A 127 7.95 0.57 -5.91
N MET A 128 8.01 0.16 -4.63
CA MET A 128 6.87 -0.37 -3.87
C MET A 128 5.87 0.72 -3.46
N GLY A 129 6.37 1.94 -3.30
CA GLY A 129 5.65 3.10 -2.79
C GLY A 129 6.56 4.31 -2.69
N LEU A 130 6.05 5.40 -2.12
CA LEU A 130 6.80 6.60 -1.79
C LEU A 130 6.47 7.01 -0.35
N ALA A 131 7.50 7.23 0.47
CA ALA A 131 7.31 7.78 1.80
C ALA A 131 6.91 9.26 1.71
N VAL A 132 5.90 9.65 2.46
CA VAL A 132 5.38 11.01 2.51
C VAL A 132 5.20 11.41 3.97
N LEU A 133 5.72 12.56 4.34
CA LEU A 133 5.43 13.17 5.63
C LEU A 133 4.03 13.78 5.58
N VAL A 134 3.04 13.01 6.04
CA VAL A 134 1.61 13.34 5.94
C VAL A 134 1.12 14.23 7.08
N ASP A 135 1.85 14.30 8.19
CA ASP A 135 1.45 15.01 9.41
C ASP A 135 2.65 15.78 9.98
N GLN A 136 2.81 17.01 9.50
CA GLN A 136 3.87 17.90 9.97
C GLN A 136 3.55 18.43 11.37
N GLU A 137 2.27 18.55 11.70
CA GLU A 137 1.77 19.08 12.96
C GLU A 137 2.08 18.14 14.13
N ASN A 138 2.13 16.83 13.94
CA ASN A 138 2.48 15.88 15.00
C ASN A 138 3.92 15.34 14.88
N CYS A 139 4.61 15.57 13.77
CA CYS A 139 6.01 15.16 13.63
C CYS A 139 6.90 15.82 14.70
N LEU A 140 7.63 15.01 15.47
CA LEU A 140 8.46 15.49 16.58
C LEU A 140 9.52 16.52 16.15
N ASN A 141 10.14 16.33 14.97
CA ASN A 141 11.09 17.31 14.43
C ASN A 141 10.45 18.64 14.09
N PHE A 142 9.22 18.60 13.56
CA PHE A 142 8.45 19.81 13.32
C PHE A 142 8.05 20.47 14.66
N GLN A 143 7.82 19.72 15.72
CA GLN A 143 7.62 20.29 17.05
C GLN A 143 8.90 20.89 17.68
N GLY A 144 10.06 20.67 17.06
CA GLY A 144 11.37 21.13 17.55
C GLY A 144 12.01 20.18 18.56
N LEU A 145 11.48 18.97 18.69
CA LEU A 145 12.12 17.87 19.42
C LEU A 145 13.13 17.18 18.49
N ARG A 146 14.17 16.58 19.07
CA ARG A 146 15.19 15.87 18.29
C ARG A 146 14.76 14.43 18.06
N CYS A 147 14.40 14.09 16.83
CA CYS A 147 14.04 12.74 16.41
C CYS A 147 14.71 12.45 15.06
N ASP A 148 15.41 11.34 14.91
CA ASP A 148 16.08 10.99 13.65
C ASP A 148 15.85 9.52 13.27
N VAL A 149 14.87 8.86 13.91
CA VAL A 149 14.60 7.43 13.73
C VAL A 149 14.23 7.06 12.30
N CYS A 150 13.36 7.82 11.63
CA CYS A 150 12.97 7.52 10.25
C CYS A 150 14.12 7.70 9.26
N TYR A 151 15.03 8.64 9.55
CA TYR A 151 16.24 8.89 8.77
C TYR A 151 17.27 7.78 8.97
N ARG A 152 17.58 7.41 10.22
CA ARG A 152 18.55 6.36 10.56
C ARG A 152 18.15 4.96 10.10
N GLU A 153 16.86 4.66 10.15
CA GLU A 153 16.30 3.36 9.75
C GLU A 153 16.09 3.25 8.24
N CYS A 154 16.31 4.33 7.49
CA CYS A 154 16.24 4.28 6.04
C CYS A 154 17.48 3.53 5.51
N PRO A 155 17.30 2.45 4.72
CA PRO A 155 18.43 1.74 4.08
C PRO A 155 19.21 2.63 3.12
N LYS A 156 18.54 3.64 2.56
CA LYS A 156 19.10 4.64 1.65
C LYS A 156 19.24 5.99 2.34
N ILE A 157 19.96 6.00 3.46
CA ILE A 157 20.24 7.22 4.24
C ILE A 157 20.94 8.26 3.36
N ASP A 158 20.65 9.55 3.58
CA ASP A 158 21.16 10.69 2.80
C ASP A 158 20.78 10.72 1.29
N GLU A 159 20.22 9.63 0.76
CA GLU A 159 19.69 9.57 -0.60
C GLU A 159 18.16 9.67 -0.63
N ALA A 160 17.47 8.75 0.06
CA ALA A 160 16.01 8.69 0.07
C ALA A 160 15.40 9.58 1.14
N ILE A 161 16.10 9.78 2.27
CA ILE A 161 15.67 10.68 3.34
C ILE A 161 16.88 11.51 3.79
N THR A 162 16.74 12.84 3.77
CA THR A 162 17.70 13.79 4.36
C THR A 162 17.08 14.50 5.57
N LEU A 163 17.93 15.14 6.38
CA LEU A 163 17.50 16.00 7.48
C LEU A 163 17.87 17.46 7.16
N GLU A 164 16.89 18.23 6.70
CA GLU A 164 17.08 19.64 6.37
C GLU A 164 17.06 20.50 7.63
N LEU A 165 18.05 21.39 7.74
CA LEU A 165 18.20 22.29 8.88
C LEU A 165 17.34 23.54 8.69
N GLU A 166 16.34 23.71 9.54
CA GLU A 166 15.51 24.92 9.57
C GLU A 166 15.69 25.68 10.89
N ARG A 167 15.77 27.00 10.83
CA ARG A 167 15.82 27.85 12.02
C ARG A 167 14.48 27.79 12.76
N ASN A 168 14.50 27.39 14.03
CA ASN A 168 13.31 27.45 14.87
C ASN A 168 12.93 28.90 15.20
N THR A 169 11.85 29.40 14.59
CA THR A 169 11.35 30.76 14.80
C THR A 169 10.67 30.94 16.17
N ARG A 170 10.10 29.87 16.75
CA ARG A 170 9.39 29.91 18.04
C ARG A 170 10.33 30.14 19.21
N THR A 171 11.46 29.44 19.24
CA THR A 171 12.43 29.52 20.35
C THR A 171 13.62 30.42 20.04
N GLY A 172 13.89 30.71 18.76
CA GLY A 172 15.09 31.43 18.31
C GLY A 172 16.40 30.69 18.60
N LYS A 173 16.34 29.49 19.19
CA LYS A 173 17.44 28.66 19.66
C LYS A 173 17.16 27.21 19.26
N HIS A 174 18.19 26.50 18.79
CA HIS A 174 18.15 25.14 18.24
C HIS A 174 17.47 25.06 16.86
N ALA A 175 18.17 24.46 15.88
CA ALA A 175 17.61 24.19 14.56
C ALA A 175 16.65 22.99 14.63
N ARG A 176 15.60 23.02 13.80
CA ARG A 176 14.74 21.86 13.51
C ARG A 176 15.44 21.03 12.43
N PHE A 177 15.36 19.71 12.56
CA PHE A 177 15.93 18.74 11.62
C PHE A 177 14.78 18.11 10.84
N LEU A 178 14.32 18.76 9.77
CA LEU A 178 13.12 18.34 9.08
C LEU A 178 13.42 17.16 8.16
N PRO A 179 12.72 16.01 8.33
CA PRO A 179 12.92 14.88 7.44
C PRO A 179 12.32 15.18 6.07
N THR A 180 13.15 15.13 5.04
CA THR A 180 12.78 15.37 3.64
C THR A 180 12.96 14.09 2.86
N VAL A 181 11.89 13.63 2.21
CA VAL A 181 11.94 12.41 1.38
C VAL A 181 12.19 12.80 -0.07
N HIS A 182 13.16 12.13 -0.71
CA HIS A 182 13.48 12.31 -2.12
C HIS A 182 12.89 11.17 -2.94
N SER A 183 11.97 11.50 -3.86
CA SER A 183 11.18 10.50 -4.57
C SER A 183 11.97 9.60 -5.50
N ASP A 184 13.12 10.06 -5.97
CA ASP A 184 13.88 9.35 -7.00
C ASP A 184 14.71 8.21 -6.41
N ALA A 185 15.09 8.34 -5.13
CA ALA A 185 15.79 7.32 -4.37
C ALA A 185 14.88 6.49 -3.45
N CYS A 186 13.72 6.99 -3.04
CA CYS A 186 12.82 6.27 -2.16
C CYS A 186 12.21 5.03 -2.85
N THR A 187 12.47 3.84 -2.29
CA THR A 187 11.92 2.57 -2.79
C THR A 187 10.51 2.26 -2.30
N GLY A 188 10.08 2.91 -1.21
CA GLY A 188 8.83 2.63 -0.53
C GLY A 188 8.84 1.37 0.35
N CYS A 189 10.01 0.97 0.88
CA CYS A 189 10.13 -0.22 1.73
C CYS A 189 9.32 -0.19 3.03
N GLY A 190 8.98 1.00 3.55
CA GLY A 190 8.13 1.15 4.72
C GLY A 190 8.83 1.16 6.08
N LYS A 191 10.15 0.95 6.14
CA LYS A 191 10.91 0.95 7.41
C LYS A 191 10.71 2.25 8.19
N CYS A 192 10.73 3.40 7.52
CA CYS A 192 10.49 4.70 8.14
C CYS A 192 9.10 4.86 8.78
N GLU A 193 8.05 4.26 8.20
CA GLU A 193 6.69 4.26 8.77
C GLU A 193 6.60 3.32 9.98
N LYS A 194 7.24 2.15 9.90
CA LYS A 194 7.28 1.17 10.98
C LYS A 194 7.92 1.75 12.24
N VAL A 195 9.08 2.40 12.09
CA VAL A 195 9.89 2.89 13.20
C VAL A 195 9.46 4.25 13.74
N CYS A 196 8.48 4.89 13.10
CA CYS A 196 7.90 6.13 13.62
C CYS A 196 7.31 5.87 15.01
N VAL A 197 7.83 6.59 16.01
CA VAL A 197 7.51 6.41 17.44
C VAL A 197 6.09 6.86 17.82
N LEU A 198 5.41 7.57 16.94
CA LEU A 198 4.01 7.99 17.15
C LEU A 198 3.08 6.78 16.98
N GLU A 199 1.96 6.75 17.72
CA GLU A 199 0.95 5.70 17.58
C GLU A 199 0.39 5.65 16.15
N GLN A 200 0.04 6.83 15.62
CA GLN A 200 -0.25 7.06 14.21
C GLN A 200 0.96 7.72 13.56
N PRO A 201 1.60 7.09 12.57
CA PRO A 201 2.86 7.56 12.04
C PRO A 201 2.67 8.86 11.24
N ALA A 202 3.55 9.84 11.49
CA ALA A 202 3.57 11.10 10.77
C ALA A 202 4.13 10.96 9.33
N ILE A 203 4.95 9.93 9.10
CA ILE A 203 5.46 9.56 7.79
C ILE A 203 4.81 8.23 7.38
N LYS A 204 4.16 8.21 6.21
CA LYS A 204 3.47 7.03 5.68
C LYS A 204 3.96 6.73 4.28
N VAL A 205 4.00 5.46 3.91
CA VAL A 205 4.30 5.04 2.55
C VAL A 205 3.00 4.85 1.78
N LEU A 206 2.91 5.57 0.66
CA LEU A 206 1.75 5.57 -0.22
C LEU A 206 2.11 4.96 -1.58
N PRO A 207 1.15 4.37 -2.32
CA PRO A 207 1.36 4.02 -3.72
C PRO A 207 1.85 5.23 -4.52
N LEU A 208 2.78 5.03 -5.45
CA LEU A 208 3.38 6.14 -6.22
C LEU A 208 2.31 7.01 -6.92
N SER A 209 1.26 6.39 -7.45
CA SER A 209 0.15 7.07 -8.12
C SER A 209 -0.65 8.02 -7.22
N LEU A 210 -0.61 7.83 -5.89
CA LEU A 210 -1.25 8.73 -4.92
C LEU A 210 -0.28 9.75 -4.34
N ALA A 211 1.01 9.43 -4.36
CA ALA A 211 2.04 10.19 -3.66
C ALA A 211 2.77 11.21 -4.55
N LYS A 212 3.02 10.85 -5.81
CA LYS A 212 3.84 11.64 -6.74
C LYS A 212 2.92 12.33 -7.76
N GLY A 213 3.04 13.66 -7.85
CA GLY A 213 2.44 14.42 -8.93
C GLY A 213 3.26 14.30 -10.22
N GLU A 214 2.64 14.65 -11.35
CA GLU A 214 3.32 14.73 -12.64
C GLU A 214 3.29 16.17 -13.15
N LEU A 215 4.43 16.64 -13.67
CA LEU A 215 4.47 17.91 -14.39
C LEU A 215 3.70 17.75 -15.70
N GLY A 216 2.85 18.73 -16.01
CA GLY A 216 2.15 18.74 -17.30
C GLY A 216 3.16 18.72 -18.45
N HIS A 217 2.96 17.85 -19.43
CA HIS A 217 3.89 17.63 -20.55
C HIS A 217 4.19 18.87 -21.42
N HIS A 218 3.47 19.98 -21.19
CA HIS A 218 3.66 21.25 -21.86
C HIS A 218 4.65 22.19 -21.15
N TYR A 219 5.03 21.91 -19.91
CA TYR A 219 6.03 22.69 -19.19
C TYR A 219 7.44 22.23 -19.60
N ARG A 220 8.22 23.16 -20.16
CA ARG A 220 9.64 22.98 -20.47
C ARG A 220 10.45 23.93 -19.59
N PHE A 221 11.42 23.40 -18.86
CA PHE A 221 12.31 24.23 -18.06
C PHE A 221 13.39 24.84 -18.94
N GLY A 222 13.41 26.18 -19.03
CA GLY A 222 14.36 26.90 -19.88
C GLY A 222 15.83 26.78 -19.45
N TRP A 223 16.09 26.28 -18.24
CA TRP A 223 17.43 26.10 -17.68
C TRP A 223 17.96 24.65 -17.76
N LEU A 224 17.17 23.72 -18.32
CA LEU A 224 17.68 22.39 -18.71
C LEU A 224 18.25 22.48 -20.13
N GLU A 225 19.36 23.21 -20.28
CA GLU A 225 20.06 23.31 -21.55
C GLU A 225 20.77 21.98 -21.86
N GLY A 226 20.40 21.32 -22.96
CA GLY A 226 21.17 20.21 -23.54
C GLY A 226 20.49 18.83 -23.63
N ASN A 227 19.31 18.63 -23.04
CA ASN A 227 18.57 17.37 -23.16
C ASN A 227 17.06 17.62 -23.30
N ASP A 228 16.63 18.22 -24.41
CA ASP A 228 15.25 18.33 -24.92
C ASP A 228 14.10 18.62 -23.91
N GLY A 229 14.39 19.11 -22.71
CA GLY A 229 13.43 19.40 -21.65
C GLY A 229 12.50 18.23 -21.30
N LYS A 230 12.96 16.98 -21.39
CA LYS A 230 12.19 15.80 -20.94
C LYS A 230 12.82 15.23 -19.68
N SER A 231 12.11 15.37 -18.57
CA SER A 231 12.31 14.59 -17.35
C SER A 231 11.81 13.16 -17.53
#